data_AF-A0A3M7GVW3-F1
#
_entry.id   AF-A0A3M7GVW3-F1
#
_cell.length_a   1.000
_cell.length_b   1.000
_cell.length_c   1.000
_cell.angle_alpha   90.00
_cell.angle_beta   90.00
_cell.angle_gamma   90.00
#
_symmetry.space_group_name_H-M   'P 1'
#
loop_
_entity.id
_entity.type
_entity.pdbx_description
1 polymer ?
#
loop_
_entity_poly.entity_id
_entity_poly.type
_entity_poly.pdbx_seq_one_letter_code
_entity_poly.pdbx_strand_id
1 'polypeptide(L)'
;MATPQPQQRLPAKPSRSTAQSEKKTKLPKLPPNATVSKRPLHHAAIPSPYAGASQQKVVYVGTRTPFLSAVKRVEKLLRLSDKRLVQSATTLARQKGQNGRKRKRQDDDATDEIGDIARQVESAKAKRKVGGLTAGDDEVEGAGEEVLLKGTGKAIPKVMEMGCWFQQRQEYMVTVRTGSAAAVDDIDVPEGAPGDDNDKDLARSRMESNKDDMEVDEDGGTANVPPSESDVAEKHDRRARPQAAAAQEESIPETRVRYVSVLEVAVSLR
;
A
#
# COMPACT_ATOMS: atom_id res chain seq x y z
N MET A 1 -23.17 -27.13 -58.37
CA MET A 1 -21.94 -26.53 -57.80
C MET A 1 -22.36 -25.72 -56.59
N ALA A 2 -22.12 -26.26 -55.38
CA ALA A 2 -22.47 -25.60 -54.13
C ALA A 2 -21.23 -24.90 -53.58
N THR A 3 -21.27 -23.57 -53.53
CA THR A 3 -20.23 -22.72 -52.91
C THR A 3 -20.31 -22.84 -51.39
N PRO A 4 -19.23 -23.23 -50.68
CA PRO A 4 -19.21 -23.26 -49.23
C PRO A 4 -19.08 -21.83 -48.67
N GLN A 5 -19.96 -21.46 -47.72
CA GLN A 5 -19.87 -20.21 -46.97
C GLN A 5 -18.61 -20.19 -46.08
N PRO A 6 -17.91 -19.05 -45.95
CA PRO A 6 -16.83 -18.91 -45.00
C PRO A 6 -17.39 -18.77 -43.58
N GLN A 7 -17.03 -19.69 -42.69
CA GLN A 7 -17.34 -19.63 -41.27
C GLN A 7 -16.64 -18.42 -40.63
N GLN A 8 -17.43 -17.45 -40.16
CA GLN A 8 -16.92 -16.34 -39.36
C GLN A 8 -16.42 -16.86 -38.00
N ARG A 9 -15.11 -16.73 -37.78
CA ARG A 9 -14.45 -17.08 -36.52
C ARG A 9 -14.76 -16.00 -35.49
N LEU A 10 -15.46 -16.35 -34.42
CA LEU A 10 -15.72 -15.45 -33.29
C LEU A 10 -14.39 -14.95 -32.67
N PRO A 11 -14.32 -13.70 -32.19
CA PRO A 11 -13.11 -13.18 -31.54
C PRO A 11 -12.82 -13.96 -30.25
N ALA A 12 -11.55 -14.34 -30.07
CA ALA A 12 -11.09 -15.02 -28.87
C ALA A 12 -11.32 -14.13 -27.63
N LYS A 13 -11.82 -14.74 -26.55
CA LYS A 13 -11.94 -14.09 -25.24
C LYS A 13 -10.57 -13.53 -24.82
N PRO A 14 -10.49 -12.32 -24.22
CA PRO A 14 -9.21 -11.76 -23.81
C PRO A 14 -8.57 -12.68 -22.77
N SER A 15 -7.45 -13.29 -23.15
CA SER A 15 -6.60 -14.05 -22.24
C SER A 15 -6.14 -13.09 -21.15
N ARG A 16 -6.53 -13.40 -19.92
CA ARG A 16 -6.14 -12.70 -18.69
C ARG A 16 -4.61 -12.57 -18.69
N SER A 17 -4.11 -11.38 -19.05
CA SER A 17 -2.69 -11.09 -18.97
C SER A 17 -2.32 -11.14 -17.50
N THR A 18 -1.59 -12.18 -17.10
CA THR A 18 -0.83 -12.20 -15.87
C THR A 18 0.20 -11.08 -15.98
N ALA A 19 -0.19 -9.87 -15.59
CA ALA A 19 0.70 -8.74 -15.48
C ALA A 19 1.76 -9.11 -14.44
N GLN A 20 2.89 -9.63 -14.92
CA GLN A 20 4.06 -9.86 -14.10
C GLN A 20 4.44 -8.48 -13.57
N SER A 21 4.30 -8.29 -12.26
CA SER A 21 4.71 -7.06 -11.59
C SER A 21 6.17 -6.80 -11.91
N GLU A 22 6.43 -5.83 -12.79
CA GLU A 22 7.78 -5.44 -13.15
C GLU A 22 8.53 -5.06 -11.87
N LYS A 23 9.59 -5.81 -11.58
CA LYS A 23 10.41 -5.57 -10.38
C LYS A 23 11.05 -4.19 -10.53
N LYS A 24 10.55 -3.22 -9.77
CA LYS A 24 11.07 -1.85 -9.76
C LYS A 24 12.56 -1.88 -9.39
N THR A 25 13.42 -1.49 -10.33
CA THR A 25 14.86 -1.35 -10.12
C THR A 25 15.13 -0.24 -9.11
N LYS A 26 16.17 -0.42 -8.29
CA LYS A 26 16.59 0.63 -7.36
C LYS A 26 17.07 1.84 -8.17
N LEU A 27 16.64 3.03 -7.77
CA LEU A 27 17.07 4.28 -8.40
C LEU A 27 18.60 4.43 -8.26
N PRO A 28 19.29 4.99 -9.28
CA PRO A 28 20.70 5.30 -9.18
C PRO A 28 20.97 6.28 -8.04
N LYS A 29 22.17 6.19 -7.45
CA LYS A 29 22.61 7.14 -6.42
C LYS A 29 22.75 8.52 -7.06
N LEU A 30 22.25 9.54 -6.37
CA LEU A 30 22.49 10.92 -6.77
C LEU A 30 23.95 11.29 -6.47
N PRO A 31 24.52 12.25 -7.21
CA PRO A 31 25.86 12.73 -6.89
C PRO A 31 25.87 13.40 -5.51
N PRO A 32 27.02 13.44 -4.84
CA PRO A 32 27.13 13.90 -3.46
C PRO A 32 26.75 15.37 -3.27
N ASN A 33 26.82 16.18 -4.33
CA ASN A 33 26.41 17.60 -4.32
C ASN A 33 24.90 17.81 -4.49
N ALA A 34 24.12 16.77 -4.80
CA ALA A 34 22.68 16.90 -5.01
C ALA A 34 21.88 16.84 -3.70
N THR A 35 21.03 17.85 -3.46
CA THR A 35 20.09 17.88 -2.34
C THR A 35 18.71 17.44 -2.81
N VAL A 36 18.00 16.62 -2.03
CA VAL A 36 16.65 16.13 -2.36
C VAL A 36 15.62 16.83 -1.48
N SER A 37 14.73 17.61 -2.08
CA SER A 37 13.60 18.23 -1.41
C SER A 37 12.30 17.46 -1.73
N LYS A 38 11.54 17.08 -0.69
CA LYS A 38 10.40 16.16 -0.83
C LYS A 38 9.10 16.93 -1.07
N ARG A 39 8.34 16.55 -2.11
CA ARG A 39 6.99 17.10 -2.30
C ARG A 39 5.94 16.34 -1.47
N PRO A 40 4.80 16.98 -1.15
CA PRO A 40 3.64 16.29 -0.59
C PRO A 40 3.16 15.15 -1.51
N LEU A 41 2.64 14.08 -0.91
CA LEU A 41 2.07 12.97 -1.67
C LEU A 41 0.76 13.39 -2.33
N HIS A 42 0.64 13.17 -3.65
CA HIS A 42 -0.62 13.34 -4.35
C HIS A 42 -1.61 12.26 -3.95
N HIS A 43 -2.78 12.68 -3.48
CA HIS A 43 -3.87 11.78 -3.13
C HIS A 43 -5.17 12.23 -3.80
N ALA A 44 -6.08 11.27 -4.03
CA ALA A 44 -7.40 11.57 -4.59
C ALA A 44 -8.17 12.56 -3.69
N ALA A 45 -9.07 13.33 -4.31
CA ALA A 45 -9.97 14.23 -3.58
C ALA A 45 -10.84 13.42 -2.61
N ILE A 46 -11.01 13.93 -1.40
CA ILE A 46 -11.83 13.26 -0.38
C ILE A 46 -13.31 13.46 -0.76
N PRO A 47 -14.08 12.38 -0.97
CA PRO A 47 -15.49 12.51 -1.32
C PRO A 47 -16.29 13.08 -0.16
N SER A 48 -17.50 13.59 -0.45
CA SER A 48 -18.36 14.11 0.60
C SER A 48 -18.77 12.98 1.57
N PRO A 49 -18.92 13.26 2.89
CA PRO A 49 -19.36 12.24 3.84
C PRO A 49 -20.73 11.63 3.50
N TYR A 50 -21.54 12.38 2.77
CA TYR A 50 -22.89 12.02 2.33
C TYR A 50 -22.92 11.36 0.96
N ALA A 51 -21.79 11.22 0.27
CA ALA A 51 -21.68 10.45 -0.97
C ALA A 51 -22.06 8.97 -0.73
N GLY A 52 -22.85 8.41 -1.64
CA GLY A 52 -23.31 7.02 -1.59
C GLY A 52 -22.21 6.01 -1.92
N ALA A 53 -22.60 4.75 -2.10
CA ALA A 53 -21.66 3.63 -2.30
C ALA A 53 -20.79 3.73 -3.57
N SER A 54 -21.18 4.55 -4.55
CA SER A 54 -20.40 4.78 -5.79
C SER A 54 -19.05 5.45 -5.54
N GLN A 55 -18.87 6.16 -4.42
CA GLN A 55 -17.60 6.80 -4.08
C GLN A 55 -16.99 6.18 -2.84
N GLN A 56 -15.76 5.69 -2.97
CA GLN A 56 -15.03 5.08 -1.86
C GLN A 56 -14.63 6.13 -0.82
N LYS A 57 -15.05 5.92 0.43
CA LYS A 57 -14.70 6.80 1.54
C LYS A 57 -13.31 6.47 2.07
N VAL A 58 -12.41 7.43 2.01
CA VAL A 58 -11.01 7.25 2.44
C VAL A 58 -10.66 8.18 3.61
N VAL A 59 -10.01 7.61 4.62
CA VAL A 59 -9.42 8.33 5.76
C VAL A 59 -7.90 8.18 5.69
N TYR A 60 -7.21 9.25 5.31
CA TYR A 60 -5.75 9.30 5.37
C TYR A 60 -5.28 9.46 6.83
N VAL A 61 -4.32 8.63 7.21
CA VAL A 61 -3.75 8.59 8.57
C VAL A 61 -2.27 8.96 8.48
N GLY A 62 -1.91 10.04 9.18
CA GLY A 62 -0.53 10.48 9.34
C GLY A 62 0.09 10.02 10.66
N THR A 63 1.39 10.27 10.81
CA THR A 63 2.13 9.97 12.04
C THR A 63 1.62 10.77 13.24
N ARG A 64 1.18 12.02 13.02
CA ARG A 64 0.62 12.90 14.07
C ARG A 64 -0.87 12.71 14.32
N THR A 65 -1.57 11.90 13.52
CA THR A 65 -3.01 11.66 13.71
C THR A 65 -3.24 10.90 15.02
N PRO A 66 -4.06 11.42 15.96
CA PRO A 66 -4.41 10.69 17.17
C PRO A 66 -5.20 9.43 16.84
N PHE A 67 -4.93 8.33 17.56
CA PHE A 67 -5.54 7.02 17.29
C PHE A 67 -7.08 7.09 17.31
N LEU A 68 -7.64 7.52 18.44
CA LEU A 68 -9.09 7.54 18.63
C LEU A 68 -9.80 8.54 17.69
N SER A 69 -9.10 9.57 17.22
CA SER A 69 -9.64 10.53 16.25
C SER A 69 -9.91 9.87 14.90
N ALA A 70 -8.98 9.08 14.36
CA ALA A 70 -9.20 8.40 13.09
C ALA A 70 -10.28 7.32 13.22
N VAL A 71 -10.27 6.57 14.32
CA VAL A 71 -11.29 5.57 14.65
C VAL A 71 -12.69 6.18 14.65
N LYS A 72 -12.92 7.27 15.39
CA LYS A 72 -14.22 7.95 15.44
C LYS A 72 -14.64 8.50 14.08
N ARG A 73 -13.70 8.92 13.23
CA ARG A 73 -13.99 9.34 11.85
C ARG A 73 -14.51 8.16 11.02
N VAL A 74 -13.88 7.00 11.13
CA VAL A 74 -14.33 5.76 10.44
C VAL A 74 -15.70 5.34 10.95
N GLU A 75 -15.92 5.26 12.27
CA GLU A 75 -17.22 4.94 12.85
C GLU A 75 -18.32 5.90 12.37
N LYS A 76 -18.04 7.20 12.31
CA LYS A 76 -18.99 8.20 11.80
C LYS A 76 -19.37 7.92 10.34
N LEU A 77 -18.41 7.60 9.50
CA LEU A 77 -18.64 7.32 8.07
C LEU A 77 -19.45 6.03 7.86
N LEU A 78 -19.19 5.00 8.66
CA LEU A 78 -19.95 3.75 8.66
C LEU A 78 -21.38 3.94 9.18
N ARG A 79 -21.59 4.75 10.23
CA ARG A 79 -22.93 5.13 10.69
C ARG A 79 -23.74 5.86 9.63
N LEU A 80 -23.09 6.71 8.82
CA LEU A 80 -23.75 7.38 7.69
C LEU A 80 -24.15 6.40 6.60
N SER A 81 -23.31 5.39 6.33
CA SER A 81 -23.64 4.29 5.42
C SER A 81 -24.88 3.51 5.88
N ASP A 82 -24.93 3.11 7.17
CA ASP A 82 -26.08 2.37 7.70
C ASP A 82 -27.37 3.19 7.69
N LYS A 83 -27.29 4.50 8.01
CA LYS A 83 -28.43 5.42 7.89
C LYS A 83 -28.97 5.49 6.47
N ARG A 84 -28.09 5.57 5.46
CA ARG A 84 -28.51 5.57 4.06
C ARG A 84 -29.13 4.25 3.64
N LEU A 85 -28.63 3.12 4.14
CA LEU A 85 -29.21 1.82 3.88
C LEU A 85 -30.64 1.73 4.43
N VAL A 86 -30.89 2.22 5.64
CA VAL A 86 -32.24 2.29 6.19
C VAL A 86 -33.13 3.22 5.37
N GLN A 87 -32.63 4.40 4.98
CA GLN A 87 -33.37 5.35 4.14
C GLN A 87 -33.70 4.81 2.73
N SER A 88 -32.79 4.06 2.10
CA SER A 88 -33.06 3.42 0.82
C SER A 88 -34.06 2.28 0.97
N ALA A 89 -33.98 1.50 2.05
CA ALA A 89 -34.97 0.47 2.35
C ALA A 89 -36.37 1.05 2.61
N THR A 90 -36.48 2.17 3.34
CA THR A 90 -37.78 2.81 3.58
C THR A 90 -38.41 3.37 2.32
N THR A 91 -37.63 4.00 1.45
CA THR A 91 -38.13 4.50 0.16
C THR A 91 -38.58 3.36 -0.76
N LEU A 92 -37.82 2.26 -0.82
CA LEU A 92 -38.20 1.06 -1.58
C LEU A 92 -39.49 0.40 -1.06
N ALA A 93 -39.62 0.24 0.27
CA ALA A 93 -40.83 -0.32 0.88
C ALA A 93 -42.06 0.55 0.60
N ARG A 94 -41.95 1.88 0.74
CA ARG A 94 -43.04 2.82 0.43
C ARG A 94 -43.43 2.79 -1.04
N GLN A 95 -42.46 2.72 -1.96
CA GLN A 95 -42.74 2.60 -3.39
C GLN A 95 -43.49 1.31 -3.72
N LYS A 96 -43.10 0.19 -3.08
CA LYS A 96 -43.78 -1.10 -3.23
C LYS A 96 -45.22 -1.05 -2.71
N GLY A 97 -45.43 -0.44 -1.53
CA GLY A 97 -46.76 -0.22 -0.95
C GLY A 97 -47.67 0.65 -1.81
N GLN A 98 -47.14 1.75 -2.40
CA GLN A 98 -47.91 2.60 -3.33
C GLN A 98 -48.34 1.86 -4.60
N ASN A 99 -47.46 1.02 -5.17
CA ASN A 99 -47.81 0.18 -6.31
C ASN A 99 -48.82 -0.93 -5.94
N GLY A 100 -48.79 -1.42 -4.70
CA GLY A 100 -49.75 -2.40 -4.16
C GLY A 100 -51.14 -1.82 -3.83
N ARG A 101 -51.21 -0.55 -3.37
CA ARG A 101 -52.46 0.15 -2.99
C ARG A 101 -53.48 0.33 -4.12
N LYS A 102 -53.08 0.18 -5.39
CA LYS A 102 -54.03 0.10 -6.53
C LYS A 102 -54.84 -1.21 -6.54
N ARG A 103 -54.49 -2.23 -5.75
CA ARG A 103 -55.10 -3.57 -5.80
C ARG A 103 -55.81 -4.04 -4.53
N LYS A 104 -55.66 -3.39 -3.37
CA LYS A 104 -56.29 -3.87 -2.13
C LYS A 104 -56.60 -2.72 -1.16
N ARG A 105 -57.89 -2.52 -0.86
CA ARG A 105 -58.39 -1.62 0.20
C ARG A 105 -58.67 -2.47 1.45
N GLN A 106 -57.87 -2.36 2.52
CA GLN A 106 -58.33 -2.70 3.88
C GLN A 106 -57.33 -2.24 4.96
N ASP A 107 -57.89 -1.88 6.12
CA ASP A 107 -57.36 -1.06 7.22
C ASP A 107 -56.22 -1.65 8.09
N ASP A 108 -55.57 -2.76 7.69
CA ASP A 108 -54.50 -3.41 8.50
C ASP A 108 -53.05 -3.03 8.09
N ASP A 109 -52.89 -2.07 7.16
CA ASP A 109 -51.65 -1.79 6.38
C ASP A 109 -50.49 -1.17 7.19
N ALA A 110 -50.76 -0.52 8.34
CA ALA A 110 -49.72 0.23 9.07
C ALA A 110 -48.70 -0.66 9.80
N THR A 111 -49.10 -1.86 10.22
CA THR A 111 -48.20 -2.82 10.89
C THR A 111 -47.29 -3.54 9.90
N ASP A 112 -47.72 -3.70 8.64
CA ASP A 112 -46.97 -4.40 7.61
C ASP A 112 -45.84 -3.54 7.02
N GLU A 113 -46.00 -2.20 6.95
CA GLU A 113 -44.97 -1.30 6.44
C GLU A 113 -43.65 -1.42 7.23
N ILE A 114 -43.72 -1.52 8.56
CA ILE A 114 -42.55 -1.66 9.43
C ILE A 114 -41.88 -3.03 9.22
N GLY A 115 -42.67 -4.10 9.08
CA GLY A 115 -42.18 -5.45 8.78
C GLY A 115 -41.49 -5.54 7.42
N ASP A 116 -42.06 -4.91 6.40
CA ASP A 116 -41.49 -4.84 5.05
C ASP A 116 -40.16 -4.07 5.02
N ILE A 117 -40.08 -2.96 5.76
CA ILE A 117 -38.84 -2.20 5.91
C ILE A 117 -37.77 -3.06 6.59
N ALA A 118 -38.11 -3.71 7.70
CA ALA A 118 -37.17 -4.57 8.43
C ALA A 118 -36.64 -5.70 7.54
N ARG A 119 -37.53 -6.36 6.78
CA ARG A 119 -37.16 -7.41 5.83
C ARG A 119 -36.26 -6.89 4.70
N GLN A 120 -36.53 -5.70 4.18
CA GLN A 120 -35.71 -5.08 3.15
C GLN A 120 -34.31 -4.74 3.68
N VAL A 121 -34.22 -4.17 4.88
CA VAL A 121 -32.94 -3.89 5.55
C VAL A 121 -32.17 -5.17 5.80
N GLU A 122 -32.80 -6.21 6.36
CA GLU A 122 -32.17 -7.51 6.60
C GLU A 122 -31.68 -8.15 5.30
N SER A 123 -32.47 -8.10 4.22
CA SER A 123 -32.04 -8.62 2.92
C SER A 123 -30.83 -7.87 2.37
N ALA A 124 -30.78 -6.55 2.54
CA ALA A 124 -29.64 -5.73 2.13
C ALA A 124 -28.41 -6.03 2.99
N LYS A 125 -28.57 -6.21 4.30
CA LYS A 125 -27.49 -6.62 5.22
C LYS A 125 -26.97 -8.02 4.90
N ALA A 126 -27.86 -8.97 4.59
CA ALA A 126 -27.50 -10.32 4.20
C ALA A 126 -26.65 -10.32 2.90
N LYS A 127 -26.98 -9.47 1.92
CA LYS A 127 -26.14 -9.29 0.72
C LYS A 127 -24.73 -8.81 1.06
N ARG A 128 -24.58 -7.88 2.01
CA ARG A 128 -23.24 -7.42 2.47
C ARG A 128 -22.41 -8.56 3.05
N LYS A 129 -23.03 -9.44 3.84
CA LYS A 129 -22.36 -10.57 4.49
C LYS A 129 -21.82 -11.62 3.49
N VAL A 130 -22.52 -11.82 2.37
CA VAL A 130 -22.13 -12.80 1.34
C VAL A 130 -21.11 -12.21 0.35
N GLY A 131 -21.14 -10.90 0.10
CA GLY A 131 -20.22 -10.22 -0.84
C GLY A 131 -18.77 -10.01 -0.35
N GLY A 132 -18.41 -10.49 0.85
CA GLY A 132 -17.14 -10.16 1.51
C GLY A 132 -15.88 -10.96 1.11
N LEU A 133 -15.90 -11.73 0.03
CA LEU A 133 -14.82 -12.70 -0.29
C LEU A 133 -14.22 -12.59 -1.70
N THR A 134 -14.62 -11.63 -2.54
CA THR A 134 -14.02 -11.46 -3.87
C THR A 134 -13.04 -10.29 -3.85
N ALA A 135 -11.75 -10.63 -3.70
CA ALA A 135 -10.62 -9.73 -3.84
C ALA A 135 -10.42 -9.34 -5.32
N GLY A 136 -11.18 -8.36 -5.79
CA GLY A 136 -11.01 -7.75 -7.09
C GLY A 136 -11.65 -6.37 -7.09
N ASP A 137 -11.03 -5.41 -7.77
CA ASP A 137 -11.52 -4.04 -7.97
C ASP A 137 -12.74 -3.98 -8.92
N ASP A 138 -13.46 -5.09 -9.08
CA ASP A 138 -14.77 -5.12 -9.73
C ASP A 138 -15.79 -4.56 -8.74
N GLU A 139 -16.58 -3.58 -9.19
CA GLU A 139 -17.76 -3.11 -8.46
C GLU A 139 -18.73 -4.29 -8.28
N VAL A 140 -18.58 -5.02 -7.17
CA VAL A 140 -19.55 -6.03 -6.79
C VAL A 140 -20.77 -5.29 -6.28
N GLU A 141 -21.79 -5.23 -7.14
CA GLU A 141 -23.15 -4.76 -6.89
C GLU A 141 -23.78 -5.53 -5.71
N GLY A 142 -23.38 -5.18 -4.48
CA GLY A 142 -23.75 -5.91 -3.26
C GLY A 142 -22.72 -5.87 -2.13
N ALA A 143 -21.48 -5.45 -2.40
CA ALA A 143 -20.52 -5.15 -1.35
C ALA A 143 -21.02 -3.92 -0.57
N GLY A 144 -21.19 -4.07 0.74
CA GLY A 144 -21.54 -2.95 1.60
C GLY A 144 -20.53 -1.83 1.48
N GLU A 145 -20.99 -0.59 1.61
CA GLU A 145 -20.10 0.57 1.55
C GLU A 145 -19.02 0.47 2.64
N GLU A 146 -17.76 0.41 2.20
CA GLU A 146 -16.57 0.31 3.04
C GLU A 146 -15.90 1.67 3.25
N VAL A 147 -15.15 1.79 4.34
CA VAL A 147 -14.29 2.93 4.63
C VAL A 147 -12.84 2.45 4.63
N LEU A 148 -12.02 3.03 3.76
CA LEU A 148 -10.60 2.75 3.70
C LEU A 148 -9.80 3.64 4.65
N LEU A 149 -8.94 3.05 5.45
CA LEU A 149 -7.85 3.75 6.12
C LEU A 149 -6.59 3.59 5.28
N LYS A 150 -5.99 4.70 4.83
CA LYS A 150 -4.73 4.68 4.08
C LYS A 150 -3.62 5.32 4.91
N GLY A 151 -2.50 4.61 5.05
CA GLY A 151 -1.29 5.10 5.72
C GLY A 151 -0.03 4.73 4.95
N THR A 152 0.96 5.60 4.98
CA THR A 152 2.24 5.40 4.28
C THR A 152 3.42 5.51 5.26
N GLY A 153 4.53 4.83 4.94
CA GLY A 153 5.77 4.89 5.73
C GLY A 153 5.58 4.71 7.23
N LYS A 154 5.99 5.70 8.03
CA LYS A 154 5.89 5.66 9.51
C LYS A 154 4.46 5.59 10.07
N ALA A 155 3.44 5.85 9.26
CA ALA A 155 2.04 5.73 9.70
C ALA A 155 1.48 4.30 9.55
N ILE A 156 2.18 3.40 8.84
CA ILE A 156 1.73 2.03 8.60
C ILE A 156 1.45 1.26 9.90
N PRO A 157 2.33 1.26 10.93
CA PRO A 157 2.08 0.53 12.18
C PRO A 157 0.78 0.97 12.86
N LYS A 158 0.49 2.28 12.84
CA LYS A 158 -0.73 2.86 13.42
C LYS A 158 -1.99 2.44 12.66
N VAL A 159 -1.93 2.38 11.32
CA VAL A 159 -3.05 1.91 10.51
C VAL A 159 -3.31 0.42 10.73
N MET A 160 -2.24 -0.37 10.87
CA MET A 160 -2.35 -1.79 11.23
C MET A 160 -3.01 -1.97 12.60
N GLU A 161 -2.58 -1.21 13.61
CA GLU A 161 -3.17 -1.22 14.95
C GLU A 161 -4.66 -0.87 14.94
N MET A 162 -5.07 0.11 14.13
CA MET A 162 -6.49 0.42 13.92
C MET A 162 -7.25 -0.74 13.29
N GLY A 163 -6.66 -1.43 12.32
CA GLY A 163 -7.23 -2.64 11.73
C GLY A 163 -7.47 -3.72 12.77
N CYS A 164 -6.47 -4.01 13.61
CA CYS A 164 -6.60 -4.94 14.73
C CYS A 164 -7.70 -4.52 15.71
N TRP A 165 -7.79 -3.23 16.02
CA TRP A 165 -8.81 -2.68 16.91
C TRP A 165 -10.23 -2.87 16.38
N PHE A 166 -10.45 -2.67 15.07
CA PHE A 166 -11.75 -2.96 14.44
C PHE A 166 -12.02 -4.46 14.37
N GLN A 167 -11.00 -5.29 14.15
CA GLN A 167 -11.13 -6.74 14.08
C GLN A 167 -11.56 -7.38 15.40
N GLN A 168 -11.13 -6.83 16.54
CA GLN A 168 -11.54 -7.30 17.88
C GLN A 168 -13.05 -7.15 18.13
N ARG A 169 -13.73 -6.29 17.36
CA ARG A 169 -15.16 -6.03 17.50
C ARG A 169 -15.94 -6.85 16.47
N GLN A 170 -17.01 -7.51 16.94
CA GLN A 170 -17.80 -8.42 16.10
C GLN A 170 -18.62 -7.71 15.01
N GLU A 171 -18.84 -6.40 15.17
CA GLU A 171 -19.65 -5.55 14.29
C GLU A 171 -18.98 -5.26 12.93
N TYR A 172 -17.65 -5.37 12.86
CA TYR A 172 -16.89 -4.95 11.69
C TYR A 172 -16.28 -6.14 10.94
N MET A 173 -16.12 -5.97 9.63
CA MET A 173 -15.29 -6.81 8.78
C MET A 173 -14.10 -5.97 8.32
N VAL A 174 -12.90 -6.55 8.39
CA VAL A 174 -11.65 -5.87 8.08
C VAL A 174 -10.91 -6.62 6.98
N THR A 175 -10.50 -5.91 5.93
CA THR A 175 -9.68 -6.44 4.84
C THR A 175 -8.44 -5.57 4.68
N VAL A 176 -7.27 -6.18 4.61
CA VAL A 176 -5.99 -5.48 4.48
C VAL A 176 -5.48 -5.63 3.05
N ARG A 177 -5.11 -4.51 2.41
CA ARG A 177 -4.50 -4.46 1.09
C ARG A 177 -3.15 -3.74 1.19
N THR A 178 -2.17 -4.24 0.45
CA THR A 178 -0.85 -3.59 0.35
C THR A 178 -0.73 -2.93 -1.01
N GLY A 179 -0.12 -1.75 -1.03
CA GLY A 179 0.04 -0.96 -2.24
C GLY A 179 1.34 -0.18 -2.23
N SER A 180 1.56 0.58 -3.30
CA SER A 180 2.67 1.51 -3.43
C SER A 180 2.18 2.81 -4.06
N ALA A 181 2.58 3.95 -3.52
CA ALA A 181 2.27 5.27 -4.08
C ALA A 181 3.53 5.92 -4.63
N ALA A 182 3.40 6.55 -5.80
CA ALA A 182 4.45 7.37 -6.37
C ALA A 182 4.50 8.73 -5.65
N ALA A 183 5.70 9.20 -5.35
CA ALA A 183 5.98 10.51 -4.76
C ALA A 183 7.03 11.21 -5.61
N VAL A 184 6.77 12.46 -5.98
CA VAL A 184 7.73 13.28 -6.71
C VAL A 184 8.58 14.02 -5.67
N ASP A 185 9.89 13.96 -5.81
CA ASP A 185 10.84 14.78 -5.06
C ASP A 185 11.63 15.64 -6.06
N ASP A 186 12.05 16.82 -5.64
CA ASP A 186 12.91 17.71 -6.42
C ASP A 186 14.38 17.45 -6.07
N ILE A 187 15.24 17.65 -7.06
CA ILE A 187 16.68 17.48 -6.96
C ILE A 187 17.31 18.83 -7.30
N ASP A 188 17.95 19.42 -6.29
CA ASP A 188 18.67 20.68 -6.42
C ASP A 188 20.17 20.35 -6.49
N VAL A 189 20.81 20.72 -7.60
CA VAL A 189 22.28 20.64 -7.77
C VAL A 189 22.80 22.08 -7.75
N PRO A 190 23.57 22.50 -6.73
CA PRO A 190 24.10 23.85 -6.69
C PRO A 190 25.09 24.05 -7.84
N GLU A 191 24.79 25.00 -8.71
CA GLU A 191 25.66 25.39 -9.82
C GLU A 191 26.94 26.03 -9.25
N GLY A 192 28.09 25.36 -9.43
CA GLY A 192 29.39 25.87 -9.00
C GLY A 192 30.09 25.14 -7.85
N ALA A 193 29.57 24.01 -7.36
CA ALA A 193 30.34 23.16 -6.45
C ALA A 193 31.36 22.31 -7.27
N PRO A 194 32.69 22.50 -7.10
CA PRO A 194 33.66 21.62 -7.73
C PRO A 194 33.41 20.19 -7.21
N GLY A 195 33.39 19.22 -8.13
CA GLY A 195 33.35 17.81 -7.78
C GLY A 195 34.53 17.49 -6.88
N ASP A 196 34.27 17.23 -5.61
CA ASP A 196 35.31 16.86 -4.65
C ASP A 196 35.72 15.41 -4.93
N ASP A 197 36.70 15.23 -5.82
CA ASP A 197 37.36 13.96 -6.15
C ASP A 197 38.25 13.43 -4.99
N ASN A 198 37.91 13.71 -3.73
CA ASN A 198 38.73 13.36 -2.55
C ASN A 198 38.35 12.01 -1.90
N ASP A 199 37.91 11.05 -2.69
CA ASP A 199 37.51 9.71 -2.22
C ASP A 199 38.66 8.68 -2.30
N LYS A 200 39.89 9.06 -1.89
CA LYS A 200 41.03 8.12 -1.83
C LYS A 200 41.74 7.95 -0.48
N ASP A 201 41.64 8.87 0.47
CA ASP A 201 42.58 8.84 1.61
C ASP A 201 41.97 8.60 3.01
N LEU A 202 40.65 8.48 3.17
CA LEU A 202 40.04 8.33 4.51
C LEU A 202 39.88 6.88 5.01
N ALA A 203 40.31 5.88 4.23
CA ALA A 203 40.15 4.46 4.61
C ALA A 203 41.31 3.87 5.45
N ARG A 204 42.36 4.64 5.78
CA ARG A 204 43.57 4.10 6.44
C ARG A 204 43.76 4.46 7.92
N SER A 205 42.96 5.36 8.51
CA SER A 205 43.20 5.83 9.89
C SER A 205 42.35 5.17 10.98
N ARG A 206 41.57 4.12 10.66
CA ARG A 206 40.67 3.45 11.62
C ARG A 206 41.06 1.99 11.91
N MET A 207 42.34 1.71 12.09
CA MET A 207 42.80 0.39 12.51
C MET A 207 44.03 0.37 13.43
N GLU A 208 44.33 1.49 14.10
CA GLU A 208 45.40 1.57 15.11
C GLU A 208 44.90 2.27 16.37
N SER A 209 44.06 1.57 17.13
CA SER A 209 43.84 1.86 18.56
C SER A 209 42.93 0.79 19.14
N ASN A 210 43.53 -0.35 19.50
CA ASN A 210 43.04 -1.25 20.56
C ASN A 210 43.93 -2.49 20.60
N LYS A 211 45.09 -2.38 21.24
CA LYS A 211 45.75 -3.52 21.86
C LYS A 211 46.77 -3.06 22.89
N ASP A 212 46.29 -2.69 24.06
CA ASP A 212 47.08 -2.70 25.30
C ASP A 212 46.17 -3.15 26.44
N ASP A 213 46.76 -3.90 27.36
CA ASP A 213 46.25 -4.43 28.64
C ASP A 213 45.38 -5.70 28.63
N MET A 214 46.05 -6.83 28.85
CA MET A 214 45.81 -7.74 29.99
C MET A 214 46.98 -8.73 30.11
N GLU A 215 47.84 -8.50 31.10
CA GLU A 215 48.78 -9.46 31.67
C GLU A 215 48.02 -10.56 32.45
N VAL A 216 48.59 -11.77 32.51
CA VAL A 216 48.77 -12.62 33.70
C VAL A 216 49.27 -14.03 33.28
N ASP A 217 50.54 -14.25 33.66
CA ASP A 217 51.20 -15.44 34.23
C ASP A 217 51.52 -16.74 33.46
N GLU A 218 52.84 -16.91 33.30
CA GLU A 218 53.76 -18.05 33.53
C GLU A 218 53.23 -19.50 33.51
N ASP A 219 53.81 -20.35 32.64
CA ASP A 219 54.94 -21.25 32.98
C ASP A 219 55.40 -22.06 31.72
N GLY A 220 56.69 -22.39 31.64
CA GLY A 220 57.11 -23.67 31.04
C GLY A 220 57.79 -23.74 29.66
N GLY A 221 58.98 -23.15 29.49
CA GLY A 221 60.18 -23.87 29.03
C GLY A 221 60.41 -24.33 27.55
N THR A 222 61.57 -23.88 27.04
CA THR A 222 62.55 -24.57 26.14
C THR A 222 62.72 -24.13 24.65
N ALA A 223 63.66 -23.21 24.48
CA ALA A 223 64.82 -23.16 23.56
C ALA A 223 64.83 -23.82 22.14
N ASN A 224 65.04 -22.94 21.14
CA ASN A 224 66.14 -22.89 20.14
C ASN A 224 66.03 -23.45 18.68
N VAL A 225 66.35 -22.54 17.73
CA VAL A 225 67.02 -22.65 16.39
C VAL A 225 66.18 -22.97 15.12
N PRO A 226 66.50 -22.35 13.93
CA PRO A 226 65.52 -21.78 12.99
C PRO A 226 65.51 -22.42 11.56
N PRO A 227 65.07 -21.71 10.48
CA PRO A 227 63.97 -22.12 9.61
C PRO A 227 64.40 -22.93 8.37
N SER A 228 63.48 -23.74 7.83
CA SER A 228 63.64 -24.46 6.56
C SER A 228 62.47 -24.20 5.62
N GLU A 229 62.83 -23.95 4.37
CA GLU A 229 62.05 -23.51 3.23
C GLU A 229 61.03 -24.54 2.75
N SER A 230 59.83 -24.07 2.37
CA SER A 230 59.08 -24.43 1.16
C SER A 230 57.58 -24.19 1.38
N ASP A 231 56.99 -23.22 0.67
CA ASP A 231 55.89 -23.52 -0.27
C ASP A 231 55.29 -22.24 -0.87
N VAL A 232 55.72 -21.99 -2.10
CA VAL A 232 54.96 -21.51 -3.26
C VAL A 232 53.44 -21.44 -3.10
N ALA A 233 52.88 -20.23 -3.18
CA ALA A 233 51.60 -19.94 -3.89
C ALA A 233 51.32 -18.43 -3.98
N GLU A 234 52.10 -17.73 -4.81
CA GLU A 234 51.77 -16.38 -5.25
C GLU A 234 50.62 -16.46 -6.27
N LYS A 235 49.37 -16.24 -5.81
CA LYS A 235 48.22 -16.14 -6.71
C LYS A 235 47.84 -14.67 -6.93
N HIS A 236 48.41 -14.13 -7.99
CA HIS A 236 48.13 -12.82 -8.56
C HIS A 236 46.71 -12.78 -9.16
N ASP A 237 45.67 -12.58 -8.33
CA ASP A 237 44.34 -12.24 -8.84
C ASP A 237 44.30 -10.75 -9.23
N ARG A 238 44.82 -10.46 -10.42
CA ARG A 238 44.58 -9.21 -11.15
C ARG A 238 43.11 -9.17 -11.56
N ARG A 239 42.24 -8.84 -10.62
CA ARG A 239 40.84 -8.53 -10.91
C ARG A 239 40.83 -7.21 -11.66
N ALA A 240 40.81 -7.32 -12.99
CA ALA A 240 40.62 -6.22 -13.91
C ALA A 240 39.40 -5.42 -13.46
N ARG A 241 39.66 -4.24 -12.90
CA ARG A 241 38.67 -3.23 -12.57
C ARG A 241 37.96 -2.90 -13.89
N PRO A 242 36.65 -3.14 -14.04
CA PRO A 242 35.96 -2.69 -15.23
C PRO A 242 36.13 -1.17 -15.28
N GLN A 243 36.72 -0.72 -16.39
CA GLN A 243 36.97 0.68 -16.67
C GLN A 243 35.65 1.42 -16.47
N ALA A 244 35.69 2.46 -15.65
CA ALA A 244 34.57 3.37 -15.44
C ALA A 244 34.06 3.78 -16.82
N ALA A 245 32.84 3.37 -17.14
CA ALA A 245 32.13 3.87 -18.30
C ALA A 245 32.17 5.39 -18.23
N ALA A 246 32.62 6.00 -19.31
CA ALA A 246 32.77 7.42 -19.49
C ALA A 246 31.60 8.16 -18.86
N ALA A 247 31.90 9.08 -17.94
CA ALA A 247 30.95 10.04 -17.39
C ALA A 247 30.45 10.89 -18.56
N GLN A 248 29.36 10.43 -19.18
CA GLN A 248 28.50 11.33 -19.93
C GLN A 248 27.94 12.29 -18.88
N GLU A 249 28.09 13.58 -19.13
CA GLU A 249 27.39 14.65 -18.42
C GLU A 249 25.88 14.51 -18.68
N GLU A 250 25.28 13.42 -18.20
CA GLU A 250 23.83 13.27 -18.17
C GLU A 250 23.32 14.30 -17.18
N SER A 251 22.72 15.36 -17.72
CA SER A 251 21.99 16.38 -16.97
C SER A 251 21.10 15.69 -15.95
N ILE A 252 21.43 15.85 -14.67
CA ILE A 252 20.69 15.23 -13.58
C ILE A 252 19.25 15.74 -13.67
N PRO A 253 18.25 14.85 -13.66
CA PRO A 253 16.87 15.28 -13.76
C PRO A 253 16.52 16.14 -12.53
N GLU A 254 15.89 17.29 -12.77
CA GLU A 254 15.41 18.20 -11.72
C GLU A 254 14.41 17.53 -10.77
N THR A 255 13.73 16.47 -11.22
CA THR A 255 12.74 15.75 -10.41
C THR A 255 12.96 14.24 -10.45
N ARG A 256 12.65 13.57 -9.35
CA ARG A 256 12.74 12.12 -9.21
C ARG A 256 11.51 11.55 -8.54
N VAL A 257 10.99 10.48 -9.12
CA VAL A 257 9.87 9.73 -8.55
C VAL A 257 10.40 8.62 -7.63
N ARG A 258 10.06 8.67 -6.35
CA ARG A 258 10.23 7.56 -5.41
C ARG A 258 8.90 6.84 -5.18
N TYR A 259 8.96 5.55 -4.88
CA TYR A 259 7.80 4.78 -4.46
C TYR A 259 7.81 4.58 -2.96
N VAL A 260 6.67 4.82 -2.31
CA VAL A 260 6.46 4.55 -0.89
C VAL A 260 5.41 3.47 -0.70
N SER A 261 5.67 2.55 0.22
CA SER A 261 4.69 1.53 0.61
C SER A 261 3.46 2.19 1.24
N VAL A 262 2.29 1.67 0.88
CA VAL A 262 0.99 2.08 1.40
C VAL A 262 0.30 0.86 1.98
N LEU A 263 -0.26 1.01 3.17
CA LEU A 263 -1.18 0.05 3.75
C LEU A 263 -2.59 0.61 3.65
N GLU A 264 -3.50 -0.18 3.12
CA GLU A 264 -4.92 0.13 3.04
C GLU A 264 -5.70 -0.88 3.88
N VAL A 265 -6.46 -0.38 4.85
CA VAL A 265 -7.31 -1.20 5.70
C VAL A 265 -8.75 -0.82 5.38
N ALA A 266 -9.46 -1.71 4.70
CA ALA A 266 -10.88 -1.58 4.43
C ALA A 266 -11.67 -2.06 5.65
N VAL A 267 -12.59 -1.22 6.13
CA VAL A 267 -13.49 -1.54 7.23
C VAL A 267 -14.92 -1.39 6.74
N SER A 268 -15.72 -2.44 6.92
CA SER A 268 -17.14 -2.45 6.58
C SER A 268 -17.98 -2.99 7.75
N LEU A 269 -19.28 -2.71 7.74
CA LEU A 269 -20.22 -3.26 8.70
C LEU A 269 -20.63 -4.68 8.29
N ARG A 270 -20.73 -5.58 9.26
CA ARG A 270 -21.28 -6.93 9.06
C ARG A 270 -22.80 -6.95 8.81
#